data_AF-A0A7S3SID7-F1
#
_entry.id   AF-A0A7S3SID7-F1
#
_cell.length_a   1.000
_cell.length_b   1.000
_cell.length_c   1.000
_cell.angle_alpha   90.00
_cell.angle_beta   90.00
_cell.angle_gamma   90.00
#
_symmetry.space_group_name_H-M   'P 1'
#
loop_
_entity.id
_entity.type
_entity.pdbx_description
1 polymer ?
#
loop_
_entity_poly.entity_id
_entity_poly.type
_entity_poly.pdbx_seq_one_letter_code
_entity_poly.pdbx_strand_id
1 'polypeptide(L)'
;RGIESKMSDIARTVAAASHVHQEVCDLSQSSINRLLVELETGGNIRLEDGKPSDVWYSSCVDLVMSRFVAADFVTCGIDGVRVRRVTRIHNRMLRNRFEEHLEGKVNTSDPSYKRSLEYLFYGEHPELPGELTRVIEDGFRPVSEYQAGCGHAAVPLSNSVGICDKPRLLAVAAAAGLVEQAAQGCGSAA
;
A
#
# COMPACT_ATOMS: atom_id res chain seq x y z
N ARG A 1 -31.78 33.27 16.26
CA ARG A 1 -32.29 31.90 16.03
C ARG A 1 -32.34 31.51 14.55
N GLY A 2 -33.12 32.15 13.68
CA GLY A 2 -33.19 31.76 12.25
C GLY A 2 -31.93 32.06 11.43
N ILE A 3 -31.28 33.20 11.68
CA ILE A 3 -30.09 33.64 10.94
C ILE A 3 -28.86 32.81 11.33
N GLU A 4 -28.66 32.53 12.62
CA GLU A 4 -27.53 31.71 13.11
C GLU A 4 -27.60 30.27 12.59
N SER A 5 -28.79 29.67 12.53
CA SER A 5 -28.98 28.34 11.94
C SER A 5 -28.59 28.34 10.46
N LYS A 6 -29.09 29.32 9.69
CA LYS A 6 -28.73 29.45 8.27
C LYS A 6 -27.24 29.72 8.06
N MET A 7 -26.61 30.49 8.94
CA MET A 7 -25.18 30.78 8.88
C MET A 7 -24.34 29.53 9.18
N SER A 8 -24.79 28.69 10.13
CA SER A 8 -24.18 27.38 10.39
C SER A 8 -24.35 26.40 9.20
N ASP A 9 -25.50 26.42 8.52
CA ASP A 9 -25.76 25.56 7.37
C ASP A 9 -24.94 25.99 6.15
N ILE A 10 -24.81 27.31 5.92
CA ILE A 10 -23.91 27.87 4.91
C ILE A 10 -22.46 27.47 5.21
N ALA A 11 -22.00 27.63 6.46
CA ALA A 11 -20.64 27.27 6.84
C ALA A 11 -20.35 25.77 6.61
N ARG A 12 -21.31 24.89 6.95
CA ARG A 12 -21.19 23.45 6.69
C ARG A 12 -21.11 23.14 5.19
N THR A 13 -21.94 23.81 4.39
CA THR A 13 -21.99 23.63 2.93
C THR A 13 -20.70 24.12 2.28
N VAL A 14 -20.17 25.26 2.72
CA VAL A 14 -18.89 25.79 2.23
C VAL A 14 -17.74 24.85 2.60
N ALA A 15 -17.70 24.35 3.84
CA ALA A 15 -16.68 23.39 4.26
C ALA A 15 -16.72 22.09 3.44
N ALA A 16 -17.93 21.56 3.20
CA ALA A 16 -18.11 20.39 2.34
C ALA A 16 -17.67 20.65 0.89
N ALA A 17 -18.02 21.82 0.34
CA ALA A 17 -17.62 22.21 -1.00
C ALA A 17 -16.09 22.37 -1.13
N SER A 18 -15.43 22.98 -0.15
CA SER A 18 -13.96 23.09 -0.11
C SER A 18 -13.30 21.72 0.00
N HIS A 19 -13.84 20.81 0.80
CA HIS A 19 -13.33 19.44 0.92
C HIS A 19 -13.42 18.69 -0.42
N VAL A 20 -14.59 18.71 -1.07
CA VAL A 20 -14.79 18.07 -2.39
C VAL A 20 -13.89 18.70 -3.44
N HIS A 21 -13.72 20.02 -3.42
CA HIS A 21 -12.79 20.71 -4.33
C HIS A 21 -11.36 20.21 -4.15
N GLN A 22 -10.89 20.08 -2.91
CA GLN A 22 -9.56 19.56 -2.62
C GLN A 22 -9.40 18.11 -3.11
N GLU A 23 -10.36 17.23 -2.83
CA GLU A 23 -10.33 15.84 -3.31
C GLU A 23 -10.25 15.75 -4.84
N VAL A 24 -10.98 16.62 -5.56
CA VAL A 24 -10.93 16.70 -7.03
C VAL A 24 -9.56 17.17 -7.52
N CYS A 25 -8.98 18.18 -6.87
CA CYS A 25 -7.64 18.67 -7.21
C CYS A 25 -6.58 17.58 -6.98
N ASP A 26 -6.63 16.88 -5.85
CA ASP A 26 -5.70 15.81 -5.50
C ASP A 26 -5.82 14.63 -6.49
N LEU A 27 -7.05 14.25 -6.84
CA LEU A 27 -7.30 13.22 -7.85
C LEU A 27 -6.76 13.62 -9.23
N SER A 28 -6.93 14.88 -9.62
CA SER A 28 -6.41 15.42 -10.87
C SER A 28 -4.88 15.39 -10.90
N GLN A 29 -4.22 15.87 -9.84
CA GLN A 29 -2.77 15.84 -9.72
C GLN A 29 -2.21 14.41 -9.75
N SER A 30 -2.85 13.49 -9.02
CA SER A 30 -2.47 12.08 -9.05
C SER A 30 -2.59 11.49 -10.47
N SER A 31 -3.68 11.82 -11.18
CA SER A 31 -3.88 11.36 -12.57
C SER A 31 -2.83 11.91 -13.52
N ILE A 32 -2.49 13.20 -13.40
CA ILE A 32 -1.42 13.84 -14.18
C ILE A 32 -0.08 13.14 -13.93
N ASN A 33 0.28 12.92 -12.66
CA ASN A 33 1.55 12.27 -12.31
C ASN A 33 1.63 10.85 -12.90
N ARG A 34 0.54 10.09 -12.87
CA ARG A 34 0.50 8.74 -13.47
C ARG A 34 0.72 8.77 -14.98
N LEU A 35 0.11 9.74 -15.68
CA LEU A 35 0.30 9.93 -17.12
C LEU A 35 1.73 10.37 -17.45
N LEU A 36 2.35 11.20 -16.59
CA LEU A 36 3.74 11.60 -16.74
C LEU A 36 4.67 10.40 -16.58
N VAL A 37 4.49 9.56 -15.56
CA VAL A 37 5.29 8.33 -15.39
C VAL A 37 5.14 7.39 -16.60
N GLU A 38 3.92 7.21 -17.11
CA GLU A 38 3.72 6.39 -18.31
C GLU A 38 4.46 6.97 -19.52
N LEU A 39 4.41 8.30 -19.71
CA LEU A 39 5.11 8.97 -20.81
C LEU A 39 6.63 8.89 -20.67
N GLU A 40 7.17 9.21 -19.49
CA GLU A 40 8.61 9.22 -19.20
C GLU A 40 9.23 7.83 -19.36
N THR A 41 8.47 6.79 -19.00
CA THR A 41 8.92 5.40 -19.11
C THR A 41 8.63 4.78 -20.48
N GLY A 42 8.12 5.56 -21.44
CA GLY A 42 7.77 5.07 -22.79
C GLY A 42 6.71 3.98 -22.78
N GLY A 43 5.80 4.00 -21.81
CA GLY A 43 4.78 2.98 -21.61
C GLY A 43 5.28 1.69 -20.96
N ASN A 44 6.50 1.69 -20.40
CA ASN A 44 7.00 0.58 -19.60
C ASN A 44 6.17 0.39 -18.31
N ILE A 45 5.81 1.49 -17.65
CA ILE A 45 4.96 1.50 -16.46
C ILE A 45 3.56 1.99 -16.82
N ARG A 46 2.54 1.20 -16.48
CA ARG A 46 1.13 1.60 -16.58
C ARG A 46 0.37 1.22 -15.33
N LEU A 47 -0.50 2.11 -14.89
CA LEU A 47 -1.28 1.94 -13.67
C LEU A 47 -2.76 1.83 -14.04
N GLU A 48 -3.32 0.63 -13.92
CA GLU A 48 -4.71 0.33 -14.26
C GLU A 48 -5.56 0.30 -12.99
N ASP A 49 -6.63 1.09 -12.94
CA ASP A 49 -7.56 1.07 -11.81
C ASP A 49 -8.63 0.00 -11.99
N GLY A 50 -8.84 -0.80 -10.96
CA GLY A 50 -9.75 -1.93 -10.99
C GLY A 50 -11.20 -1.52 -10.79
N LYS A 51 -12.07 -2.22 -11.49
CA LYS A 51 -13.52 -2.09 -11.38
C LYS A 51 -14.08 -3.25 -10.56
N PRO A 52 -15.19 -3.05 -9.83
CA PRO A 52 -15.86 -4.15 -9.12
C PRO A 52 -16.30 -5.31 -10.02
N SER A 53 -16.42 -5.09 -11.33
CA SER A 53 -16.69 -6.13 -12.34
C SER A 53 -15.49 -7.03 -12.63
N ASP A 54 -14.28 -6.63 -12.24
CA ASP A 54 -13.06 -7.35 -12.57
C ASP A 54 -12.78 -8.45 -11.54
N VAL A 55 -12.55 -9.68 -12.00
CA VAL A 55 -12.28 -10.84 -11.12
C VAL A 55 -11.01 -10.63 -10.27
N TRP A 56 -10.01 -9.94 -10.83
CA TRP A 56 -8.77 -9.63 -10.10
C TRP A 56 -8.99 -8.57 -9.02
N TYR A 57 -9.97 -7.66 -9.19
CA TYR A 57 -10.32 -6.68 -8.18
C TYR A 57 -10.91 -7.39 -6.95
N SER A 58 -11.92 -8.24 -7.14
CA SER A 58 -12.55 -8.97 -6.03
C SER A 58 -11.55 -9.89 -5.33
N SER A 59 -10.69 -10.58 -6.09
CA SER A 59 -9.64 -11.44 -5.53
C SER A 59 -8.68 -10.68 -4.61
N CYS A 60 -8.26 -9.46 -4.99
CA CYS A 60 -7.40 -8.61 -4.16
C CYS A 60 -8.13 -8.14 -2.89
N VAL A 61 -9.41 -7.75 -3.01
CA VAL A 61 -10.23 -7.34 -1.88
C VAL A 61 -10.38 -8.50 -0.88
N ASP A 62 -10.72 -9.69 -1.38
CA ASP A 62 -10.89 -10.89 -0.55
C ASP A 62 -9.57 -11.30 0.12
N LEU A 63 -8.44 -11.19 -0.58
CA LEU A 63 -7.12 -11.47 -0.01
C LEU A 63 -6.83 -10.53 1.17
N VAL A 64 -7.06 -9.22 1.03
CA VAL A 64 -6.88 -8.24 2.12
C VAL A 64 -7.82 -8.55 3.28
N MET A 65 -9.10 -8.79 3.02
CA MET A 65 -10.09 -9.06 4.07
C MET A 65 -9.79 -10.36 4.82
N SER A 66 -9.39 -11.42 4.11
CA SER A 66 -9.09 -12.73 4.70
C SER A 66 -7.85 -12.73 5.59
N ARG A 67 -6.97 -11.73 5.44
CA ARG A 67 -5.71 -11.58 6.20
C ARG A 67 -5.70 -10.35 7.09
N PHE A 68 -6.86 -9.71 7.25
CA PHE A 68 -7.08 -8.67 8.23
C PHE A 68 -7.52 -9.30 9.55
N VAL A 69 -6.74 -9.05 10.61
CA VAL A 69 -7.04 -9.49 11.97
C VAL A 69 -7.23 -8.26 12.84
N ALA A 70 -8.47 -7.96 13.22
CA ALA A 70 -8.80 -6.74 13.97
C ALA A 70 -7.98 -6.61 15.28
N ALA A 71 -7.67 -7.73 15.93
CA ALA A 71 -6.85 -7.76 17.15
C ALA A 71 -5.46 -7.12 16.96
N ASP A 72 -4.87 -7.21 15.78
CA ASP A 72 -3.53 -6.65 15.49
C ASP A 72 -3.53 -5.12 15.48
N PHE A 73 -4.70 -4.49 15.30
CA PHE A 73 -4.86 -3.05 15.11
C PHE A 73 -5.57 -2.33 16.27
N VAL A 74 -5.94 -3.06 17.33
CA VAL A 74 -6.59 -2.49 18.53
C VAL A 74 -5.77 -1.35 19.14
N THR A 75 -4.44 -1.47 19.14
CA THR A 75 -3.52 -0.43 19.65
C THR A 75 -3.58 0.88 18.87
N CYS A 76 -4.08 0.82 17.63
CA CYS A 76 -4.26 1.98 16.76
C CYS A 76 -5.73 2.47 16.74
N GLY A 77 -6.63 1.84 17.50
CA GLY A 77 -8.06 2.17 17.51
C GLY A 77 -8.80 1.81 16.22
N ILE A 78 -8.28 0.88 15.42
CA ILE A 78 -8.87 0.48 14.13
C ILE A 78 -9.67 -0.82 14.33
N ASP A 79 -10.94 -0.79 13.97
CA ASP A 79 -11.89 -1.90 14.09
C ASP A 79 -12.12 -2.66 12.78
N GLY A 80 -11.80 -2.03 11.64
CA GLY A 80 -12.01 -2.61 10.33
C GLY A 80 -11.19 -1.96 9.21
N VAL A 81 -11.12 -2.65 8.08
CA VAL A 81 -10.50 -2.17 6.85
C VAL A 81 -11.55 -2.07 5.74
N ARG A 82 -11.43 -1.05 4.90
CA ARG A 82 -12.25 -0.90 3.69
C ARG A 82 -11.37 -0.54 2.51
N VAL A 83 -11.34 -1.43 1.51
CA VAL A 83 -10.63 -1.18 0.26
C VAL A 83 -11.37 -0.12 -0.54
N ARG A 84 -10.72 1.02 -0.77
CA ARG A 84 -11.29 2.14 -1.55
C ARG A 84 -11.01 1.99 -3.05
N ARG A 85 -9.80 1.59 -3.40
CA ARG A 85 -9.32 1.44 -4.77
C ARG A 85 -8.29 0.32 -4.81
N VAL A 86 -8.28 -0.42 -5.92
CA VAL A 86 -7.21 -1.36 -6.25
C VAL A 86 -6.62 -0.89 -7.58
N THR A 87 -5.30 -0.76 -7.63
CA THR A 87 -4.59 -0.40 -8.87
C THR A 87 -3.62 -1.52 -9.20
N ARG A 88 -3.72 -2.03 -10.41
CA ARG A 88 -2.80 -3.00 -10.97
C ARG A 88 -1.63 -2.26 -11.63
N ILE A 89 -0.42 -2.62 -11.22
CA ILE A 89 0.81 -2.09 -11.79
C ILE A 89 1.25 -3.02 -12.91
N HIS A 90 1.45 -2.45 -14.10
CA HIS A 90 2.10 -3.10 -15.22
C HIS A 90 3.49 -2.48 -15.37
N ASN A 91 4.54 -3.25 -15.10
CA ASN A 91 5.92 -2.85 -15.41
C ASN A 91 6.54 -3.93 -16.29
N ARG A 92 6.71 -3.65 -17.59
CA ARG A 92 7.18 -4.64 -18.56
C ARG A 92 8.61 -5.09 -18.25
N MET A 93 9.48 -4.16 -17.92
CA MET A 93 10.88 -4.44 -17.57
C MET A 93 10.99 -5.33 -16.34
N LEU A 94 10.30 -5.00 -15.25
CA LEU A 94 10.34 -5.79 -14.01
C LEU A 94 9.72 -7.17 -14.19
N ARG A 95 8.65 -7.26 -14.98
CA ARG A 95 8.04 -8.53 -15.33
C ARG A 95 9.02 -9.43 -16.07
N ASN A 96 9.69 -8.91 -17.11
CA ASN A 96 10.67 -9.69 -17.87
C ASN A 96 11.81 -10.18 -16.96
N ARG A 97 12.37 -9.30 -16.11
CA ARG A 97 13.42 -9.67 -15.15
C ARG A 97 12.97 -10.77 -14.19
N PHE A 98 11.71 -10.72 -13.73
CA PHE A 98 11.14 -11.75 -12.87
C PHE A 98 10.97 -13.08 -13.62
N GLU A 99 10.44 -13.05 -14.84
CA GLU A 99 10.24 -14.24 -15.67
C GLU A 99 11.59 -14.91 -16.02
N GLU A 100 12.61 -14.14 -16.41
CA GLU A 100 13.98 -14.64 -16.66
C GLU A 100 14.58 -15.33 -15.43
N HIS A 101 14.45 -14.72 -14.24
CA HIS A 101 14.97 -15.31 -13.00
C HIS A 101 14.16 -16.54 -12.55
N LEU A 102 12.86 -16.56 -12.84
CA LEU A 102 11.99 -17.70 -12.54
C LEU A 102 12.32 -18.89 -13.44
N GLU A 103 12.54 -18.68 -14.74
CA GLU A 103 12.97 -19.70 -15.70
C GLU A 103 14.32 -20.33 -15.32
N GLY A 104 15.23 -19.53 -14.77
CA GLY A 104 16.50 -20.05 -14.25
C GLY A 104 16.36 -20.94 -13.00
N LYS A 105 15.22 -20.89 -12.29
CA LYS A 105 15.00 -21.60 -11.02
C LYS A 105 14.00 -22.74 -11.12
N VAL A 106 13.04 -22.66 -12.04
CA VAL A 106 11.89 -23.57 -12.10
C VAL A 106 11.61 -23.93 -13.55
N ASN A 107 11.18 -25.17 -13.79
CA ASN A 107 10.78 -25.59 -15.13
C ASN A 107 9.43 -24.96 -15.50
N THR A 108 9.46 -23.85 -16.25
CA THR A 108 8.25 -23.14 -16.70
C THR A 108 7.40 -23.92 -17.69
N SER A 109 7.93 -25.02 -18.24
CA SER A 109 7.14 -25.95 -19.08
C SER A 109 6.15 -26.79 -18.27
N ASP A 110 6.39 -26.99 -16.97
CA ASP A 110 5.47 -27.71 -16.08
C ASP A 110 4.53 -26.71 -15.39
N PRO A 111 3.21 -26.71 -15.67
CA PRO A 111 2.26 -25.80 -15.04
C PRO A 111 2.20 -25.88 -13.51
N SER A 112 2.77 -26.93 -12.90
CA SER A 112 2.83 -27.10 -11.44
C SER A 112 3.55 -25.94 -10.72
N TYR A 113 4.53 -25.28 -11.36
CA TYR A 113 5.27 -24.18 -10.74
C TYR A 113 4.36 -23.04 -10.30
N LYS A 114 3.23 -22.84 -11.00
CA LYS A 114 2.24 -21.80 -10.66
C LYS A 114 1.57 -22.04 -9.32
N ARG A 115 1.51 -23.29 -8.85
CA ARG A 115 0.98 -23.63 -7.52
C ARG A 115 1.94 -23.24 -6.40
N SER A 116 3.23 -23.05 -6.72
CA SER A 116 4.25 -22.62 -5.78
C SER A 116 4.39 -21.09 -5.72
N LEU A 117 3.61 -20.35 -6.52
CA LEU A 117 3.57 -18.90 -6.46
C LEU A 117 2.52 -18.45 -5.44
N GLU A 118 2.94 -17.62 -4.51
CA GLU A 118 2.08 -17.07 -3.47
C GLU A 118 1.90 -15.56 -3.63
N TYR A 119 0.70 -15.08 -3.27
CA TYR A 119 0.42 -13.65 -3.17
C TYR A 119 0.71 -13.19 -1.75
N LEU A 120 1.73 -12.34 -1.61
CA LEU A 120 2.17 -11.76 -0.35
C LEU A 120 2.00 -10.25 -0.37
N PHE A 121 1.83 -9.66 0.82
CA PHE A 121 1.79 -8.23 1.03
C PHE A 121 3.20 -7.66 1.15
N TYR A 122 3.34 -6.46 0.62
CA TYR A 122 4.51 -5.61 0.75
C TYR A 122 4.04 -4.22 1.15
N GLY A 123 4.67 -3.63 2.17
CA GLY A 123 4.27 -2.38 2.79
C GLY A 123 5.42 -1.43 2.88
N GLU A 124 5.10 -0.15 3.04
CA GLU A 124 6.11 0.88 3.24
C GLU A 124 6.61 0.87 4.69
N HIS A 125 7.93 0.79 4.86
CA HIS A 125 8.56 0.90 6.18
C HIS A 125 8.76 2.38 6.54
N PRO A 126 8.52 2.82 7.79
CA PRO A 126 8.73 4.21 8.21
C PRO A 126 10.14 4.76 7.94
N GLU A 127 11.14 3.88 7.99
CA GLU A 127 12.55 4.22 7.77
C GLU A 127 12.95 4.29 6.28
N LEU A 128 12.05 3.88 5.38
CA LEU A 128 12.25 3.89 3.93
C LEU A 128 11.08 4.62 3.24
N PRO A 129 10.99 5.96 3.37
CA PRO A 129 9.93 6.72 2.72
C PRO A 129 10.07 6.71 1.19
N GLY A 130 8.96 6.58 0.48
CA GLY A 130 8.90 6.48 -0.98
C GLY A 130 9.21 5.08 -1.52
N GLU A 131 9.32 4.07 -0.66
CA GLU A 131 9.76 2.73 -1.06
C GLU A 131 8.79 2.06 -2.03
N LEU A 132 7.48 2.24 -1.85
CA LEU A 132 6.49 1.66 -2.77
C LEU A 132 6.61 2.23 -4.18
N THR A 133 6.80 3.55 -4.31
CA THR A 133 7.00 4.20 -5.62
C THR A 133 8.26 3.67 -6.30
N ARG A 134 9.37 3.58 -5.57
CA ARG A 134 10.61 3.01 -6.09
C ARG A 134 10.42 1.55 -6.52
N VAL A 135 9.78 0.71 -5.71
CA VAL A 135 9.59 -0.71 -6.03
C VAL A 135 8.73 -0.89 -7.29
N ILE A 136 7.77 0.01 -7.52
CA ILE A 136 6.98 0.05 -8.75
C ILE A 136 7.86 0.35 -9.98
N GLU A 137 8.86 1.22 -9.84
CA GLU A 137 9.71 1.69 -10.93
C GLU A 137 10.93 0.79 -11.17
N ASP A 138 11.74 0.57 -10.13
CA ASP A 138 13.04 -0.09 -10.15
C ASP A 138 13.03 -1.54 -9.64
N GLY A 139 11.95 -1.94 -8.94
CA GLY A 139 11.83 -3.23 -8.28
C GLY A 139 12.41 -3.25 -6.86
N PHE A 140 12.46 -4.45 -6.25
CA PHE A 140 12.98 -4.63 -4.90
C PHE A 140 14.47 -4.33 -4.80
N ARG A 141 14.87 -3.73 -3.68
CA ARG A 141 16.27 -3.44 -3.37
C ARG A 141 17.07 -4.71 -3.09
N PRO A 142 18.41 -4.66 -3.23
CA PRO A 142 19.26 -5.70 -2.69
C PRO A 142 19.11 -5.80 -1.16
N VAL A 143 19.31 -7.00 -0.63
CA VAL A 143 19.16 -7.32 0.79
C VAL A 143 20.02 -6.42 1.70
N SER A 144 21.21 -6.03 1.24
CA SER A 144 22.10 -5.13 1.98
C SER A 144 21.48 -3.76 2.26
N GLU A 145 20.67 -3.24 1.34
CA GLU A 145 19.98 -1.96 1.52
C GLU A 145 18.81 -2.08 2.51
N TYR A 146 18.06 -3.19 2.47
CA TYR A 146 17.02 -3.45 3.48
C TYR A 146 17.62 -3.64 4.87
N GLN A 147 18.77 -4.32 4.98
CA GLN A 147 19.44 -4.50 6.26
C GLN A 147 19.94 -3.16 6.83
N ALA A 148 20.49 -2.29 5.99
CA ALA A 148 20.96 -0.98 6.41
C ALA A 148 19.82 0.00 6.73
N GLY A 149 18.72 -0.06 5.98
CA GLY A 149 17.61 0.89 6.08
C GLY A 149 16.54 0.52 7.08
N CYS A 150 16.13 -0.76 7.13
CA CYS A 150 15.04 -1.25 7.98
C CYS A 150 15.38 -2.52 8.77
N GLY A 151 16.66 -2.92 8.83
CA GLY A 151 17.11 -4.09 9.59
C GLY A 151 16.67 -5.45 9.04
N HIS A 152 15.98 -5.50 7.89
CA HIS A 152 15.48 -6.76 7.35
C HIS A 152 16.57 -7.52 6.59
N ALA A 153 16.76 -8.78 6.93
CA ALA A 153 17.73 -9.68 6.28
C ALA A 153 17.26 -10.24 4.93
N ALA A 154 16.10 -9.80 4.44
CA ALA A 154 15.52 -10.19 3.16
C ALA A 154 14.47 -9.14 2.74
N VAL A 155 13.88 -9.31 1.56
CA VAL A 155 12.72 -8.51 1.14
C VAL A 155 11.55 -8.78 2.11
N PRO A 156 10.99 -7.76 2.78
CA PRO A 156 9.97 -7.94 3.82
C PRO A 156 8.58 -8.20 3.22
N LEU A 157 8.35 -9.43 2.78
CA LEU A 157 7.04 -9.90 2.33
C LEU A 157 6.30 -10.58 3.50
N SER A 158 4.99 -10.35 3.60
CA SER A 158 4.17 -10.94 4.67
C SER A 158 2.84 -11.47 4.16
N ASN A 159 2.30 -12.49 4.82
CA ASN A 159 0.96 -13.01 4.56
C ASN A 159 -0.13 -12.35 5.44
N SER A 160 0.26 -11.43 6.34
CA SER A 160 -0.62 -10.71 7.26
C SER A 160 -0.59 -9.21 6.96
N VAL A 161 -1.78 -8.60 6.87
CA VAL A 161 -1.92 -7.15 6.69
C VAL A 161 -1.40 -6.41 7.93
N GLY A 162 -1.60 -6.97 9.13
CA GLY A 162 -1.14 -6.39 10.38
C GLY A 162 0.37 -6.26 10.44
N ILE A 163 1.10 -7.33 10.19
CA ILE A 163 2.58 -7.33 10.20
C ILE A 163 3.12 -6.34 9.15
N CYS A 164 2.48 -6.30 7.99
CA CYS A 164 2.91 -5.48 6.86
C CYS A 164 2.72 -3.96 7.09
N ASP A 165 1.61 -3.54 7.72
CA ASP A 165 1.22 -2.12 7.78
C ASP A 165 1.40 -1.49 9.17
N LYS A 166 1.51 -2.30 10.23
CA LYS A 166 1.63 -1.82 11.61
C LYS A 166 2.80 -0.86 11.86
N PRO A 167 4.02 -1.07 11.31
CA PRO A 167 5.12 -0.11 11.49
C PRO A 167 4.74 1.30 11.03
N ARG A 168 4.12 1.41 9.85
CA ARG A 168 3.64 2.68 9.29
C ARG A 168 2.55 3.30 10.16
N LEU A 169 1.57 2.51 10.59
CA LEU A 169 0.47 2.99 11.44
C LEU A 169 0.96 3.50 12.79
N LEU A 170 1.89 2.80 13.44
CA LEU A 170 2.47 3.22 14.71
C LEU A 170 3.27 4.52 14.56
N ALA A 171 4.03 4.68 13.48
CA ALA A 171 4.75 5.92 13.20
C ALA A 171 3.80 7.12 13.02
N VAL A 172 2.70 6.92 12.27
CA VAL A 172 1.67 7.95 12.08
C VAL A 172 0.94 8.27 13.39
N ALA A 173 0.56 7.25 14.16
CA ALA A 173 -0.13 7.43 15.42
C ALA A 173 0.76 8.11 16.48
N ALA A 174 2.06 7.81 16.50
CA ALA A 174 3.04 8.51 17.32
C ALA A 174 3.19 9.99 16.89
N ALA A 175 3.28 10.26 15.59
CA ALA A 175 3.35 11.63 15.07
C ALA A 175 2.07 12.45 15.37
N ALA A 176 0.90 11.78 15.42
CA ALA A 176 -0.38 12.38 15.78
C ALA A 176 -0.60 12.52 17.30
N GLY A 177 0.33 12.05 18.14
CA GLY A 177 0.20 12.09 19.60
C GLY A 177 -0.86 11.14 20.17
N LEU A 178 -1.26 10.12 19.41
CA LEU A 178 -2.29 9.15 19.79
C LEU A 178 -1.74 7.90 20.50
N VAL A 179 -0.42 7.78 20.61
CA VAL A 179 0.24 6.63 21.27
C VAL A 179 0.98 7.11 22.52
N GLU A 180 0.35 7.00 23.68
CA GLU A 180 1.07 6.92 24.96
C GLU A 180 1.76 5.54 25.04
N GLN A 181 3.09 5.55 24.97
CA GLN A 181 4.03 4.53 25.45
C GLN A 181 3.65 3.05 25.19
N ALA A 182 4.01 2.52 24.01
CA ALA A 182 4.11 1.07 23.76
C ALA A 182 5.55 0.60 23.43
N ALA A 183 6.57 1.40 23.77
CA ALA A 183 7.98 1.13 23.47
C ALA A 183 8.78 0.51 24.64
N GLN A 184 8.13 -0.19 25.56
CA GLN A 184 8.79 -1.01 26.61
C GLN A 184 8.17 -2.41 26.58
N GLY A 185 8.74 -3.32 25.78
CA GLY A 185 8.24 -4.69 25.71
C GLY A 185 9.02 -5.68 24.85
N CYS A 186 9.98 -5.25 24.02
CA CYS A 186 10.88 -6.16 23.31
C CYS A 186 12.33 -5.95 23.76
N GLY A 187 12.59 -6.30 25.02
CA GLY A 187 13.92 -6.46 25.58
C GLY A 187 13.90 -7.65 26.54
N SER A 188 14.67 -8.68 26.19
CA SER A 188 14.87 -9.95 26.91
C SER A 188 13.72 -10.97 26.88
N ALA A 189 13.89 -11.99 26.05
CA ALA A 189 13.76 -13.36 26.49
C ALA A 189 14.97 -14.13 25.95
N ALA A 190 15.71 -14.72 26.87
CA ALA A 190 16.91 -15.52 26.66
C ALA A 190 16.59 -16.87 25.99
#